data_AF-A0A0M2K2H4-F1
#
_entry.id   AF-A0A0M2K2H4-F1
#
_cell.length_a   1.000
_cell.length_b   1.000
_cell.length_c   1.000
_cell.angle_alpha   90.00
_cell.angle_beta   90.00
_cell.angle_gamma   90.00
#
_symmetry.space_group_name_H-M   'P 1'
#
loop_
_entity.id
_entity.type
_entity.pdbx_description
1 polymer ?
#
loop_
_entity_poly.entity_id
_entity_poly.type
_entity_poly.pdbx_seq_one_letter_code
_entity_poly.pdbx_strand_id
1 'polypeptide(L)'
;MTRPDFAFADVDGDRLDASPRYWDPATECTVVYARPSTEPELWSDFIAGAAHSYQQHGIGAAIDTDALHRGDDTALFAACVNQQGRVVGGLRAKGPYGAIAECHAIEEWDGQDGEDLVRKMVADRLPFGVAEMKTAWVADDPELSRRLTTAIARTPLHAMDLLGIQFVVATAASYVLKRWLTSGGVLAAKIPPTPYPDIRYQTRIAWWDRLTFANHAQPRQLSAYLADKRAMTPRPDFAGDAVLAAAPRLLG
;
A
#
# COMPACT_ATOMS: atom_id res chain seq x y z
N MET A 1 -26.28 -6.03 17.85
CA MET A 1 -24.99 -5.84 18.53
C MET A 1 -24.39 -4.55 17.98
N THR A 2 -24.42 -3.49 18.76
CA THR A 2 -24.06 -2.13 18.31
C THR A 2 -22.54 -2.06 18.15
N ARG A 3 -22.06 -1.68 16.95
CA ARG A 3 -20.64 -1.49 16.67
C ARG A 3 -20.09 -0.46 17.68
N PRO A 4 -19.06 -0.77 18.47
CA PRO A 4 -18.44 0.23 19.33
C PRO A 4 -17.87 1.33 18.43
N ASP A 5 -18.35 2.55 18.66
CA ASP A 5 -17.94 3.75 17.93
C ASP A 5 -16.58 4.18 18.48
N PHE A 6 -15.52 3.50 18.03
CA PHE A 6 -14.17 4.00 18.22
C PHE A 6 -13.98 5.12 17.21
N ALA A 7 -14.29 6.34 17.63
CA ALA A 7 -13.87 7.55 16.94
C ALA A 7 -12.34 7.59 16.95
N PHE A 8 -11.70 6.89 16.01
CA PHE A 8 -10.44 7.36 15.48
C PHE A 8 -10.74 8.79 15.00
N ALA A 9 -9.96 9.76 15.46
CA ALA A 9 -10.14 11.16 15.08
C ALA A 9 -10.46 11.22 13.58
N ASP A 10 -11.41 12.07 13.20
CA ASP A 10 -11.74 12.36 11.80
C ASP A 10 -10.43 12.78 11.11
N VAL A 11 -9.70 11.81 10.55
CA VAL A 11 -8.41 12.02 9.90
C VAL A 11 -8.73 12.07 8.42
N ASP A 12 -9.04 13.29 7.99
CA ASP A 12 -9.10 13.81 6.62
C ASP A 12 -9.19 12.76 5.51
N GLY A 13 -10.40 12.29 5.21
CA GLY A 13 -10.68 11.74 3.87
C GLY A 13 -10.21 12.69 2.76
N ASP A 14 -10.25 14.00 3.06
CA ASP A 14 -9.74 15.16 2.33
C ASP A 14 -8.25 15.06 1.96
N ARG A 15 -7.42 14.38 2.77
CA ARG A 15 -5.98 14.32 2.50
C ARG A 15 -5.65 13.49 1.29
N LEU A 16 -6.34 12.38 1.07
CA LEU A 16 -6.12 11.52 -0.11
C LEU A 16 -6.67 12.15 -1.40
N ASP A 17 -7.64 13.06 -1.31
CA ASP A 17 -8.13 13.82 -2.47
C ASP A 17 -7.09 14.81 -3.00
N ALA A 18 -6.14 15.21 -2.14
CA ALA A 18 -5.00 16.04 -2.51
C ALA A 18 -3.73 15.22 -2.86
N SER A 19 -3.83 13.90 -3.06
CA SER A 19 -2.73 13.01 -3.45
C SER A 19 -1.42 13.25 -2.66
N PRO A 20 -1.41 13.01 -1.34
CA PRO A 20 -0.35 13.48 -0.46
C PRO A 20 0.97 12.79 -0.81
N ARG A 21 2.06 13.57 -0.78
CA ARG A 21 3.36 13.13 -1.27
C ARG A 21 4.51 13.61 -0.41
N TYR A 22 5.63 12.92 -0.50
CA TYR A 22 6.91 13.37 0.07
C TYR A 22 8.08 12.94 -0.81
N TRP A 23 9.19 13.67 -0.70
CA TRP A 23 10.46 13.29 -1.31
C TRP A 23 11.23 12.35 -0.39
N ASP A 24 11.64 11.20 -0.90
CA ASP A 24 12.54 10.27 -0.22
C ASP A 24 13.97 10.40 -0.78
N PRO A 25 14.90 11.01 -0.03
CA PRO A 25 16.28 11.17 -0.49
C PRO A 25 17.02 9.83 -0.63
N ALA A 26 16.57 8.76 0.05
CA ALA A 26 17.23 7.47 -0.06
C ALA A 26 16.97 6.80 -1.41
N THR A 27 15.82 7.06 -2.04
CA THR A 27 15.45 6.49 -3.34
C THR A 27 15.50 7.51 -4.48
N GLU A 28 15.69 8.78 -4.15
CA GLU A 28 15.59 9.91 -5.09
C GLU A 28 14.25 9.88 -5.86
N CYS A 29 13.19 9.51 -5.13
CA CYS A 29 11.84 9.43 -5.64
C CYS A 29 10.89 10.28 -4.80
N THR A 30 9.88 10.83 -5.46
CA THR A 30 8.68 11.30 -4.77
C THR A 30 7.75 10.11 -4.57
N VAL A 31 7.40 9.82 -3.32
CA VAL A 31 6.35 8.86 -3.00
C VAL A 31 5.03 9.59 -2.98
N VAL A 32 4.09 9.19 -3.84
CA VAL A 32 2.73 9.75 -3.95
C VAL A 32 1.74 8.72 -3.46
N TYR A 33 0.88 9.09 -2.52
CA TYR A 33 -0.29 8.31 -2.12
C TYR A 33 -1.50 8.87 -2.85
N ALA A 34 -2.34 8.03 -3.43
CA ALA A 34 -3.52 8.50 -4.15
C ALA A 34 -4.60 7.44 -4.25
N ARG A 35 -5.82 7.86 -4.61
CA ARG A 35 -6.88 6.97 -5.09
C ARG A 35 -6.76 6.82 -6.60
N PRO A 36 -7.09 5.64 -7.18
CA PRO A 36 -7.15 5.47 -8.64
C PRO A 36 -7.98 6.55 -9.35
N SER A 37 -9.10 6.95 -8.76
CA SER A 37 -9.99 7.98 -9.32
C SER A 37 -9.42 9.40 -9.26
N THR A 38 -8.60 9.69 -8.25
CA THR A 38 -7.98 11.01 -8.07
C THR A 38 -6.76 11.19 -8.97
N GLU A 39 -6.02 10.10 -9.25
CA GLU A 39 -4.80 10.11 -10.07
C GLU A 39 -4.83 8.99 -11.13
N PRO A 40 -5.73 9.06 -12.13
CA PRO A 40 -5.95 7.97 -13.08
C PRO A 40 -4.73 7.71 -13.98
N GLU A 41 -3.98 8.74 -14.37
CA GLU A 41 -2.77 8.60 -15.18
C GLU A 41 -1.64 7.91 -14.38
N LEU A 42 -1.43 8.36 -13.14
CA LEU A 42 -0.44 7.75 -12.24
C LEU A 42 -0.81 6.30 -11.90
N TRP A 43 -2.11 6.02 -11.75
CA TRP A 43 -2.63 4.67 -11.55
C TRP A 43 -2.36 3.78 -12.76
N SER A 44 -2.59 4.29 -13.97
CA SER A 44 -2.26 3.58 -15.22
C SER A 44 -0.77 3.23 -15.30
N ASP A 45 0.11 4.18 -14.99
CA ASP A 45 1.56 3.95 -14.95
C ASP A 45 1.96 2.91 -13.90
N PHE A 46 1.32 2.96 -12.72
CA PHE A 46 1.51 1.97 -11.66
C PHE A 46 1.11 0.55 -12.11
N ILE A 47 -0.05 0.40 -12.76
CA ILE A 47 -0.53 -0.90 -13.26
C ILE A 47 0.41 -1.43 -14.33
N ALA A 48 0.83 -0.59 -15.28
CA ALA A 48 1.74 -1.00 -16.35
C ALA A 48 3.06 -1.56 -15.79
N GLY A 49 3.63 -0.88 -14.78
CA GLY A 49 4.83 -1.36 -14.10
C GLY A 49 4.61 -2.64 -13.30
N ALA A 50 3.48 -2.77 -12.60
CA ALA A 50 3.12 -3.98 -11.87
C ALA A 50 2.97 -5.19 -12.82
N ALA A 51 2.21 -5.02 -13.90
CA ALA A 51 1.99 -6.06 -14.92
C ALA A 51 3.31 -6.53 -15.53
N HIS A 52 4.19 -5.58 -15.88
CA HIS A 52 5.53 -5.91 -16.39
C HIS A 52 6.34 -6.72 -15.36
N SER A 53 6.45 -6.24 -14.12
CA SER A 53 7.25 -6.89 -13.08
C SER A 53 6.78 -8.32 -12.77
N TYR A 54 5.48 -8.54 -12.64
CA TYR A 54 4.94 -9.88 -12.34
C TYR A 54 5.05 -10.84 -13.52
N GLN A 55 4.92 -10.34 -14.76
CA GLN A 55 5.15 -11.13 -15.96
C GLN A 55 6.62 -11.58 -16.05
N GLN A 56 7.58 -10.68 -15.80
CA GLN A 56 9.01 -11.02 -15.78
C GLN A 56 9.34 -12.11 -14.76
N HIS A 57 8.68 -12.09 -13.59
CA HIS A 57 8.87 -13.09 -12.55
C HIS A 57 8.06 -14.39 -12.73
N GLY A 58 7.31 -14.52 -13.82
CA GLY A 58 6.51 -15.72 -14.11
C GLY A 58 5.38 -15.97 -13.11
N ILE A 59 4.92 -14.92 -12.42
CA ILE A 59 3.83 -14.94 -11.44
C ILE A 59 2.67 -14.04 -11.86
N GLY A 60 2.52 -13.79 -13.17
CA GLY A 60 1.43 -12.97 -13.71
C GLY A 60 0.04 -13.43 -13.26
N ALA A 61 -0.16 -14.74 -13.03
CA ALA A 61 -1.41 -15.27 -12.50
C ALA A 61 -1.75 -14.81 -11.06
N ALA A 62 -0.79 -14.28 -10.30
CA ALA A 62 -0.99 -13.79 -8.94
C ALA A 62 -1.62 -12.39 -8.88
N ILE A 63 -1.75 -11.70 -10.02
CA ILE A 63 -2.45 -10.42 -10.12
C ILE A 63 -3.65 -10.54 -11.05
N ASP A 64 -4.82 -10.27 -10.50
CA ASP A 64 -6.03 -10.02 -11.30
C ASP A 64 -5.86 -8.68 -12.02
N THR A 65 -5.48 -8.77 -13.30
CA THR A 65 -5.21 -7.59 -14.13
C THR A 65 -6.50 -6.82 -14.42
N ASP A 66 -7.65 -7.49 -14.52
CA ASP A 66 -8.92 -6.82 -14.76
C ASP A 66 -9.38 -6.05 -13.52
N ALA A 67 -9.23 -6.64 -12.32
CA ALA A 67 -9.48 -5.93 -11.07
C ALA A 67 -8.54 -4.73 -10.89
N LEU A 68 -7.26 -4.86 -11.25
CA LEU A 68 -6.32 -3.75 -11.24
C LEU A 68 -6.78 -2.61 -12.17
N HIS A 69 -7.17 -2.91 -13.41
CA HIS A 69 -7.63 -1.87 -14.32
C HIS A 69 -8.90 -1.15 -13.82
N ARG A 70 -9.83 -1.88 -13.18
CA ARG A 70 -11.01 -1.25 -12.56
C ARG A 70 -10.64 -0.38 -11.37
N GLY A 71 -9.70 -0.83 -10.54
CA GLY A 71 -9.25 -0.13 -9.33
C GLY A 71 -10.33 0.04 -8.25
N ASP A 72 -11.49 -0.61 -8.42
CA ASP A 72 -12.67 -0.51 -7.55
C ASP A 72 -12.43 -1.06 -6.15
N ASP A 73 -11.55 -2.05 -6.02
CA ASP A 73 -11.14 -2.66 -4.77
C ASP A 73 -9.99 -1.91 -4.06
N THR A 74 -9.46 -0.83 -4.66
CA THR A 74 -8.26 -0.12 -4.18
C THR A 74 -8.61 1.14 -3.40
N ALA A 75 -8.36 1.10 -2.08
CA ALA A 75 -8.53 2.23 -1.17
C ALA A 75 -7.57 3.37 -1.46
N LEU A 76 -6.31 3.00 -1.70
CA LEU A 76 -5.21 3.86 -2.06
C LEU A 76 -4.10 3.04 -2.69
N PHE A 77 -3.21 3.72 -3.41
CA PHE A 77 -1.93 3.17 -3.83
C PHE A 77 -0.81 4.16 -3.50
N ALA A 78 0.39 3.63 -3.35
CA ALA A 78 1.62 4.40 -3.23
C ALA A 78 2.47 4.16 -4.48
N ALA A 79 2.82 5.23 -5.19
CA ALA A 79 3.71 5.19 -6.35
C ALA A 79 5.01 5.93 -6.06
N CYS A 80 6.14 5.30 -6.36
CA CYS A 80 7.46 5.92 -6.32
C CYS A 80 7.78 6.51 -7.69
N VAL A 81 7.81 7.84 -7.79
CA VAL A 81 8.07 8.58 -9.02
C VAL A 81 9.49 9.11 -9.00
N ASN A 82 10.32 8.72 -9.97
CA ASN A 82 11.70 9.18 -10.05
C ASN A 82 11.80 10.62 -10.59
N GLN A 83 13.02 11.18 -10.64
CA GLN A 83 13.26 12.54 -11.13
C GLN A 83 12.88 12.76 -12.61
N GLN A 84 12.76 11.70 -13.41
CA GLN A 84 12.30 11.77 -14.79
C GLN A 84 10.77 11.66 -14.91
N GLY A 85 10.03 11.64 -13.79
CA GLY A 85 8.58 11.52 -13.78
C GLY A 85 8.08 10.09 -14.02
N ARG A 86 8.95 9.08 -13.99
CA ARG A 86 8.56 7.68 -14.23
C ARG A 86 8.22 6.98 -12.92
N VAL A 87 7.13 6.19 -12.92
CA VAL A 87 6.83 5.27 -11.82
C VAL A 87 7.83 4.11 -11.84
N VAL A 88 8.56 3.94 -10.75
CA VAL A 88 9.62 2.92 -10.62
C VAL A 88 9.33 1.90 -9.52
N GLY A 89 8.15 1.94 -8.92
CA GLY A 89 7.70 0.96 -7.95
C GLY A 89 6.53 1.47 -7.13
N GLY A 90 6.02 0.61 -6.25
CA GLY A 90 4.92 0.94 -5.37
C GLY A 90 4.22 -0.28 -4.81
N LEU A 91 3.05 -0.04 -4.22
CA LEU A 91 2.09 -1.04 -3.79
C LEU A 91 0.71 -0.41 -3.61
N ARG A 92 -0.31 -1.25 -3.48
CA ARG A 92 -1.69 -0.80 -3.23
C ARG A 92 -2.25 -1.37 -1.94
N ALA A 93 -3.25 -0.67 -1.40
CA ALA A 93 -4.08 -1.11 -0.31
C ALA A 93 -5.48 -1.44 -0.84
N LYS A 94 -5.95 -2.67 -0.63
CA LYS A 94 -7.33 -3.06 -0.83
C LYS A 94 -8.18 -2.75 0.39
N GLY A 95 -9.44 -2.35 0.19
CA GLY A 95 -10.41 -2.08 1.26
C GLY A 95 -10.65 -0.57 1.52
N PRO A 96 -10.80 -0.11 2.78
CA PRO A 96 -10.97 -0.92 3.98
C PRO A 96 -12.12 -1.91 3.84
N TYR A 97 -11.94 -3.14 4.32
CA TYR A 97 -12.91 -4.21 4.12
C TYR A 97 -14.17 -4.01 4.97
N GLY A 98 -15.33 -4.22 4.36
CA GLY A 98 -16.63 -4.26 5.03
C GLY A 98 -17.02 -5.66 5.49
N ALA A 99 -16.54 -6.68 4.77
CA ALA A 99 -16.80 -8.09 5.02
C ALA A 99 -15.52 -8.93 4.93
N ILE A 100 -15.52 -10.06 5.63
CA ILE A 100 -14.43 -11.04 5.62
C ILE A 100 -14.12 -11.52 4.19
N ALA A 101 -15.16 -11.75 3.38
CA ALA A 101 -15.04 -12.29 2.03
C ALA A 101 -14.28 -11.40 1.03
N GLU A 102 -14.04 -10.12 1.38
CA GLU A 102 -13.24 -9.20 0.55
C GLU A 102 -11.73 -9.43 0.71
N CYS A 103 -11.30 -10.13 1.78
CA CYS A 103 -9.90 -10.35 2.08
C CYS A 103 -9.32 -11.50 1.26
N HIS A 104 -8.40 -11.18 0.35
CA HIS A 104 -7.77 -12.13 -0.56
C HIS A 104 -6.93 -13.18 0.16
N ALA A 105 -6.38 -12.84 1.33
CA ALA A 105 -5.64 -13.80 2.16
C ALA A 105 -6.46 -15.06 2.52
N ILE A 106 -7.79 -14.99 2.46
CA ILE A 106 -8.68 -16.15 2.67
C ILE A 106 -8.65 -17.08 1.47
N GLU A 107 -8.66 -16.55 0.26
CA GLU A 107 -8.56 -17.35 -0.98
C GLU A 107 -7.22 -18.10 -1.04
N GLU A 108 -6.15 -17.48 -0.55
CA GLU A 108 -4.81 -18.10 -0.52
C GLU A 108 -4.72 -19.30 0.44
N TRP A 109 -5.62 -19.36 1.42
CA TRP A 109 -5.72 -20.46 2.40
C TRP A 109 -6.94 -21.36 2.17
N ASP A 110 -7.70 -21.19 1.09
CA ASP A 110 -8.90 -22.00 0.82
C ASP A 110 -8.54 -23.50 0.73
N GLY A 111 -9.14 -24.30 1.60
CA GLY A 111 -8.85 -25.74 1.72
C GLY A 111 -7.48 -26.09 2.29
N GLN A 112 -6.75 -25.11 2.84
CA GLN A 112 -5.39 -25.28 3.39
C GLN A 112 -5.39 -25.30 4.92
N ASP A 113 -4.34 -25.87 5.50
CA ASP A 113 -4.13 -25.83 6.94
C ASP A 113 -4.02 -24.38 7.43
N GLY A 114 -4.92 -24.02 8.35
CA GLY A 114 -4.97 -22.68 8.93
C GLY A 114 -6.02 -21.74 8.31
N GLU A 115 -6.84 -22.19 7.36
CA GLU A 115 -7.94 -21.40 6.81
C GLU A 115 -8.83 -20.78 7.90
N ASP A 116 -9.31 -21.60 8.85
CA ASP A 116 -10.14 -21.14 9.97
C ASP A 116 -9.42 -20.08 10.83
N LEU A 117 -8.10 -20.21 11.00
CA LEU A 117 -7.30 -19.25 11.76
C LEU A 117 -7.16 -17.93 11.00
N VAL A 118 -6.98 -17.95 9.67
CA VAL A 118 -6.97 -16.74 8.84
C VAL A 118 -8.32 -16.04 8.92
N ARG A 119 -9.43 -16.77 8.67
CA ARG A 119 -10.80 -16.24 8.74
C ARG A 119 -11.08 -15.60 10.10
N LYS A 120 -10.74 -16.30 11.18
CA LYS A 120 -10.90 -15.78 12.54
C LYS A 120 -10.06 -14.52 12.77
N MET A 121 -8.79 -14.51 12.35
CA MET A 121 -7.89 -13.39 12.57
C MET A 121 -8.33 -12.12 11.86
N VAL A 122 -8.89 -12.24 10.65
CA VAL A 122 -9.53 -11.15 9.90
C VAL A 122 -10.82 -10.71 10.61
N ALA A 123 -11.70 -11.65 10.94
CA ALA A 123 -12.98 -11.37 11.60
C ALA A 123 -12.82 -10.59 12.91
N ASP A 124 -11.86 -10.99 13.75
CA ASP A 124 -11.58 -10.35 15.04
C ASP A 124 -11.08 -8.90 14.88
N ARG A 125 -10.55 -8.52 13.71
CA ARG A 125 -9.98 -7.18 13.43
C ARG A 125 -10.88 -6.29 12.60
N LEU A 126 -11.78 -6.88 11.81
CA LEU A 126 -12.67 -6.16 10.90
C LEU A 126 -13.44 -4.99 11.55
N PRO A 127 -13.96 -5.11 12.80
CA PRO A 127 -14.65 -3.99 13.46
C PRO A 127 -13.81 -2.71 13.60
N PHE A 128 -12.48 -2.84 13.64
CA PHE A 128 -11.50 -1.76 13.85
C PHE A 128 -10.89 -1.22 12.54
N GLY A 129 -11.37 -1.70 11.38
CA GLY A 129 -10.85 -1.33 10.06
C GLY A 129 -9.63 -2.18 9.67
N VAL A 130 -9.74 -2.82 8.50
CA VAL A 130 -8.70 -3.67 7.93
C VAL A 130 -8.52 -3.29 6.47
N ALA A 131 -7.28 -3.09 6.03
CA ALA A 131 -6.92 -3.05 4.61
C ALA A 131 -5.84 -4.10 4.32
N GLU A 132 -5.77 -4.55 3.08
CA GLU A 132 -4.77 -5.53 2.65
C GLU A 132 -3.76 -4.91 1.69
N MET A 133 -2.47 -5.06 1.98
CA MET A 133 -1.43 -4.66 1.02
C MET A 133 -1.31 -5.71 -0.07
N LYS A 134 -1.42 -5.26 -1.33
CA LYS A 134 -1.27 -6.10 -2.51
C LYS A 134 -0.40 -5.43 -3.56
N THR A 135 0.00 -6.24 -4.54
CA THR A 135 0.60 -5.77 -5.79
C THR A 135 1.83 -4.89 -5.55
N ALA A 136 2.71 -5.31 -4.63
CA ALA A 136 3.98 -4.63 -4.44
C ALA A 136 4.95 -5.00 -5.57
N TRP A 137 5.62 -4.00 -6.12
CA TRP A 137 6.64 -4.16 -7.17
C TRP A 137 7.64 -3.00 -7.16
N VAL A 138 8.81 -3.22 -7.75
CA VAL A 138 9.86 -2.21 -7.95
C VAL A 138 10.57 -2.49 -9.26
N ALA A 139 11.17 -1.46 -9.86
CA ALA A 139 11.94 -1.58 -11.10
C ALA A 139 13.17 -2.48 -10.93
N ASP A 140 13.68 -3.01 -12.05
CA ASP A 140 14.66 -4.09 -12.08
C ASP A 140 16.09 -3.70 -11.69
N ASP A 141 16.41 -2.40 -11.63
CA ASP A 141 17.72 -1.93 -11.16
C ASP A 141 17.96 -2.49 -9.73
N PRO A 142 18.97 -3.36 -9.51
CA PRO A 142 19.12 -4.06 -8.24
C PRO A 142 19.37 -3.14 -7.04
N GLU A 143 20.14 -2.05 -7.23
CA GLU A 143 20.47 -1.14 -6.15
C GLU A 143 19.27 -0.26 -5.81
N LEU A 144 18.59 0.26 -6.83
CA LEU A 144 17.36 1.02 -6.67
C LEU A 144 16.24 0.16 -6.06
N SER A 145 16.03 -1.05 -6.57
CA SER A 145 15.05 -2.03 -6.09
C SER A 145 15.18 -2.27 -4.58
N ARG A 146 16.40 -2.46 -4.08
CA ARG A 146 16.65 -2.65 -2.64
C ARG A 146 16.27 -1.42 -1.82
N ARG A 147 16.63 -0.21 -2.30
CA ARG A 147 16.29 1.06 -1.63
C ARG A 147 14.79 1.29 -1.65
N LEU A 148 14.14 1.12 -2.80
CA LEU A 148 12.69 1.24 -2.98
C LEU A 148 11.94 0.27 -2.08
N THR A 149 12.29 -1.01 -2.07
CA THR A 149 11.63 -2.00 -1.20
C THR A 149 11.74 -1.62 0.28
N THR A 150 12.87 -1.02 0.69
CA THR A 150 13.05 -0.54 2.07
C THR A 150 12.18 0.67 2.37
N ALA A 151 11.99 1.57 1.40
CA ALA A 151 11.11 2.74 1.51
C ALA A 151 9.63 2.34 1.58
N ILE A 152 9.16 1.59 0.59
CA ILE A 152 7.75 1.19 0.48
C ILE A 152 7.30 0.19 1.57
N ALA A 153 8.24 -0.44 2.28
CA ALA A 153 7.92 -1.24 3.46
C ALA A 153 7.18 -0.44 4.55
N ARG A 154 7.26 0.89 4.54
CA ARG A 154 6.54 1.79 5.47
C ARG A 154 5.12 2.13 5.02
N THR A 155 4.74 1.81 3.79
CA THR A 155 3.39 2.08 3.26
C THR A 155 2.25 1.49 4.09
N PRO A 156 2.33 0.29 4.71
CA PRO A 156 1.30 -0.16 5.67
C PRO A 156 1.00 0.86 6.77
N LEU A 157 2.02 1.55 7.27
CA LEU A 157 1.89 2.55 8.33
C LEU A 157 1.18 3.81 7.81
N HIS A 158 1.60 4.30 6.64
CA HIS A 158 0.95 5.42 5.98
C HIS A 158 -0.49 5.11 5.60
N ALA A 159 -0.79 3.87 5.18
CA ALA A 159 -2.14 3.44 4.86
C ALA A 159 -3.05 3.47 6.10
N MET A 160 -2.59 3.00 7.26
CA MET A 160 -3.35 3.10 8.51
C MET A 160 -3.64 4.55 8.90
N ASP A 161 -2.68 5.44 8.70
CA ASP A 161 -2.85 6.86 8.98
C ASP A 161 -3.80 7.56 8.00
N LEU A 162 -3.67 7.31 6.70
CA LEU A 162 -4.43 7.96 5.62
C LEU A 162 -5.87 7.42 5.48
N LEU A 163 -6.11 6.17 5.85
CA LEU A 163 -7.45 5.54 5.78
C LEU A 163 -8.19 5.56 7.12
N GLY A 164 -7.55 6.04 8.20
CA GLY A 164 -8.16 6.06 9.53
C GLY A 164 -8.44 4.65 10.11
N ILE A 165 -7.69 3.63 9.70
CA ILE A 165 -7.88 2.23 10.13
C ILE A 165 -6.84 1.79 11.17
N GLN A 166 -7.15 0.73 11.93
CA GLN A 166 -6.20 0.18 12.89
C GLN A 166 -5.29 -0.89 12.31
N PHE A 167 -5.77 -1.72 11.39
CA PHE A 167 -5.02 -2.91 10.96
C PHE A 167 -4.74 -2.92 9.46
N VAL A 168 -3.53 -3.39 9.14
CA VAL A 168 -3.17 -3.76 7.77
C VAL A 168 -2.69 -5.20 7.77
N VAL A 169 -3.15 -5.98 6.79
CA VAL A 169 -2.71 -7.35 6.53
C VAL A 169 -1.93 -7.40 5.22
N ALA A 170 -0.95 -8.29 5.15
CA ALA A 170 -0.30 -8.62 3.88
C ALA A 170 0.08 -10.10 3.86
N THR A 171 0.03 -10.68 2.68
CA THR A 171 0.53 -12.02 2.42
C THR A 171 1.64 -11.96 1.39
N ALA A 172 2.69 -12.76 1.60
CA ALA A 172 3.80 -12.85 0.66
C ALA A 172 4.58 -14.14 0.89
N ALA A 173 5.38 -14.53 -0.10
CA ALA A 173 6.38 -15.57 0.07
C ALA A 173 7.34 -15.23 1.22
N SER A 174 7.68 -16.25 2.01
CA SER A 174 8.45 -16.12 3.26
C SER A 174 9.76 -15.33 3.11
N TYR A 175 10.45 -15.44 1.97
CA TYR A 175 11.71 -14.73 1.72
C TYR A 175 11.52 -13.24 1.42
N VAL A 176 10.38 -12.86 0.82
CA VAL A 176 10.02 -11.46 0.54
C VAL A 176 9.56 -10.78 1.83
N LEU A 177 8.73 -11.46 2.61
CA LEU A 177 8.02 -10.89 3.76
C LEU A 177 8.97 -10.31 4.82
N LYS A 178 10.15 -10.90 5.01
CA LYS A 178 11.16 -10.42 5.99
C LYS A 178 11.47 -8.93 5.88
N ARG A 179 11.51 -8.38 4.66
CA ARG A 179 11.84 -6.96 4.46
C ARG A 179 10.69 -6.05 4.87
N TRP A 180 9.46 -6.48 4.65
CA TRP A 180 8.26 -5.79 5.08
C TRP A 180 8.14 -5.74 6.60
N LEU A 181 8.46 -6.84 7.29
CA LEU A 181 8.40 -6.89 8.76
C LEU A 181 9.30 -5.83 9.45
N THR A 182 10.29 -5.28 8.75
CA THR A 182 11.17 -4.24 9.31
C THR A 182 10.42 -2.96 9.72
N SER A 183 9.25 -2.68 9.12
CA SER A 183 8.42 -1.52 9.47
C SER A 183 7.46 -1.76 10.64
N GLY A 184 7.53 -2.91 11.30
CA GLY A 184 6.70 -3.23 12.47
C GLY A 184 5.60 -4.24 12.22
N GLY A 185 5.65 -4.94 11.08
CA GLY A 185 4.77 -6.07 10.80
C GLY A 185 5.12 -7.26 11.70
N VAL A 186 4.10 -7.97 12.15
CA VAL A 186 4.21 -9.16 12.97
C VAL A 186 3.68 -10.35 12.17
N LEU A 187 4.52 -11.38 12.05
CA LEU A 187 4.12 -12.63 11.43
C LEU A 187 3.06 -13.35 12.29
N ALA A 188 1.97 -13.81 11.68
CA ALA A 188 1.02 -14.68 12.36
C ALA A 188 1.57 -16.11 12.50
N ALA A 189 2.54 -16.30 13.39
CA ALA A 189 3.32 -17.53 13.48
C ALA A 189 2.51 -18.81 13.79
N LYS A 190 1.26 -18.66 14.25
CA LYS A 190 0.33 -19.78 14.51
C LYS A 190 -0.41 -20.28 13.26
N ILE A 191 -0.36 -19.53 12.16
CA ILE A 191 -0.97 -19.92 10.88
C ILE A 191 0.13 -20.62 10.04
N PRO A 192 -0.05 -21.90 9.69
CA PRO A 192 0.89 -22.60 8.81
C PRO A 192 1.03 -21.89 7.46
N PRO A 193 2.23 -21.88 6.85
CA PRO A 193 2.40 -21.35 5.50
C PRO A 193 1.63 -22.20 4.48
N THR A 194 1.09 -21.55 3.44
CA THR A 194 0.35 -22.18 2.34
C THR A 194 1.14 -22.11 1.02
N PRO A 195 1.03 -23.10 0.12
CA PRO A 195 1.53 -22.97 -1.25
C PRO A 195 0.67 -22.00 -2.08
N TYR A 196 1.18 -20.80 -2.36
CA TYR A 196 0.50 -19.80 -3.19
C TYR A 196 1.49 -18.82 -3.84
N PRO A 197 1.35 -18.45 -5.13
CA PRO A 197 0.30 -18.87 -6.07
C PRO A 197 0.48 -20.30 -6.59
N ASP A 198 1.64 -20.90 -6.36
CA ASP A 198 1.94 -22.28 -6.70
C ASP A 198 2.88 -22.91 -5.66
N ILE A 199 3.18 -24.20 -5.83
CA ILE A 199 3.95 -25.02 -4.89
C ILE A 199 5.39 -24.52 -4.62
N ARG A 200 5.94 -23.65 -5.47
CA ARG A 200 7.29 -23.09 -5.30
C ARG A 200 7.37 -22.08 -4.16
N TYR A 201 6.23 -21.54 -3.73
CA TYR A 201 6.17 -20.44 -2.77
C TYR A 201 5.55 -20.90 -1.45
N GLN A 202 6.17 -20.49 -0.34
CA GLN A 202 5.56 -20.62 0.99
C GLN A 202 5.03 -19.26 1.42
N THR A 203 3.76 -19.04 1.15
CA THR A 203 3.06 -17.79 1.48
C THR A 203 2.72 -17.76 2.96
N ARG A 204 2.96 -16.59 3.55
CA ARG A 204 2.80 -16.31 4.98
C ARG A 204 2.06 -15.00 5.15
N ILE A 205 1.32 -14.90 6.24
CA ILE A 205 0.52 -13.73 6.60
C ILE A 205 1.19 -12.91 7.71
N ALA A 206 1.24 -11.59 7.51
CA ALA A 206 1.73 -10.61 8.46
C ALA A 206 0.69 -9.53 8.72
N TRP A 207 0.73 -8.97 9.92
CA TRP A 207 -0.17 -7.91 10.37
C TRP A 207 0.62 -6.72 10.90
N TRP A 208 0.13 -5.53 10.57
CA TRP A 208 0.50 -4.28 11.21
C TRP A 208 -0.70 -3.80 12.02
N ASP A 209 -0.40 -3.26 13.19
CA ASP A 209 -1.38 -2.69 14.11
C ASP A 209 -0.91 -1.29 14.48
N ARG A 210 -1.75 -0.30 14.19
CA ARG A 210 -1.47 1.13 14.40
C ARG A 210 -1.06 1.44 15.83
N LEU A 211 -1.55 0.66 16.81
CA LEU A 211 -1.28 0.90 18.22
C LEU A 211 0.04 0.28 18.70
N THR A 212 0.54 -0.76 18.01
CA THR A 212 1.66 -1.57 18.51
C THR A 212 2.85 -1.67 17.55
N PHE A 213 2.72 -1.23 16.29
CA PHE A 213 3.79 -1.37 15.28
C PHE A 213 5.13 -0.78 15.74
N ALA A 214 5.12 0.33 16.50
CA ALA A 214 6.34 0.98 16.98
C ALA A 214 7.17 0.08 17.91
N ASN A 215 6.54 -0.87 18.61
CA ASN A 215 7.24 -1.85 19.45
C ASN A 215 7.95 -2.94 18.64
N HIS A 216 7.56 -3.11 17.37
CA HIS A 216 8.06 -4.15 16.48
C HIS A 216 8.96 -3.59 15.35
N ALA A 217 8.79 -2.31 15.01
CA ALA A 217 9.53 -1.67 13.95
C ALA A 217 11.02 -1.55 14.30
N GLN A 218 11.88 -1.70 13.30
CA GLN A 218 13.28 -1.35 13.46
C GLN A 218 13.40 0.16 13.70
N PRO A 219 14.27 0.63 14.62
CA PRO A 219 14.38 2.06 14.95
C PRO A 219 14.59 2.95 13.72
N ARG A 220 15.37 2.49 12.72
CA ARG A 220 15.59 3.23 11.47
C ARG A 220 14.31 3.38 10.63
N GLN A 221 13.48 2.34 10.58
CA GLN A 221 12.20 2.39 9.85
C GLN A 221 11.19 3.29 10.55
N LEU A 222 11.14 3.24 11.89
CA LEU A 222 10.28 4.13 12.67
C LEU A 222 10.69 5.60 12.50
N SER A 223 11.97 5.91 12.61
CA SER A 223 12.48 7.27 12.38
C SER A 223 12.21 7.77 10.97
N ALA A 224 12.42 6.92 9.95
CA ALA A 224 12.11 7.26 8.56
C ALA A 224 10.61 7.51 8.35
N TYR A 225 9.74 6.65 8.91
CA TYR A 225 8.29 6.84 8.86
C TYR A 225 7.85 8.19 9.46
N LEU A 226 8.39 8.56 10.61
CA LEU A 226 8.08 9.84 11.24
C LEU A 226 8.58 11.04 10.42
N ALA A 227 9.72 10.91 9.75
CA ALA A 227 10.23 11.91 8.83
C ALA A 227 9.34 12.04 7.58
N ASP A 228 8.98 10.91 6.96
CA ASP A 228 8.07 10.81 5.82
C ASP A 228 6.74 11.51 6.15
N LYS A 229 6.16 11.23 7.33
CA LYS A 229 4.91 11.84 7.80
C LYS A 229 5.00 13.36 7.98
N ARG A 230 6.13 13.88 8.46
CA ARG A 230 6.36 15.33 8.63
C ARG A 230 6.59 16.04 7.31
N ALA A 231 7.23 15.38 6.35
CA ALA A 231 7.53 15.92 5.03
C ALA A 231 6.34 15.83 4.05
N MET A 232 5.29 15.10 4.43
CA MET A 232 4.13 14.86 3.59
C MET A 232 3.33 16.13 3.35
N THR A 233 3.20 16.52 2.09
CA THR A 233 2.45 17.70 1.63
C THR A 233 1.38 17.30 0.62
N PRO A 234 0.30 18.08 0.48
CA PRO A 234 -0.64 17.89 -0.64
C PRO A 234 0.05 18.11 -1.98
N ARG A 235 -0.42 17.44 -3.02
CA ARG A 235 -0.04 17.72 -4.41
C ARG A 235 -0.61 19.09 -4.80
N PRO A 236 0.21 20.08 -5.20
CA PRO A 236 -0.31 21.29 -5.82
C PRO A 236 -1.24 20.96 -7.00
N ASP A 237 -2.43 21.56 -6.97
CA ASP A 237 -3.38 21.53 -8.07
C ASP A 237 -2.74 22.17 -9.30
N PHE A 238 -2.47 21.38 -10.34
CA PHE A 238 -2.06 21.91 -11.64
C PHE A 238 -3.19 22.70 -12.34
N ALA A 239 -4.38 22.79 -11.74
CA ALA A 239 -5.52 23.55 -12.26
C ALA A 239 -5.43 25.07 -12.02
N GLY A 240 -4.51 25.55 -11.17
CA GLY A 240 -4.41 26.98 -10.82
C GLY A 240 -3.62 27.87 -11.78
N ASP A 241 -2.67 27.31 -12.53
CA ASP A 241 -1.71 28.11 -13.32
C ASP A 241 -2.21 28.53 -14.70
N ALA A 242 -3.32 27.97 -15.18
CA ALA A 242 -3.92 28.36 -16.46
C ALA A 242 -4.69 29.69 -16.40
N VAL A 243 -5.06 30.17 -15.20
CA VAL A 243 -5.90 31.38 -15.05
C VAL A 243 -5.06 32.67 -14.94
N LEU A 244 -3.80 32.59 -14.52
CA LEU A 244 -2.91 33.76 -14.42
C LEU A 244 -2.23 34.16 -15.74
N ALA A 245 -2.30 33.32 -16.78
CA ALA A 245 -1.74 33.62 -18.10
C ALA A 245 -2.70 34.40 -19.04
N ALA A 246 -3.96 34.60 -18.63
CA ALA A 246 -4.98 35.28 -19.43
C ALA A 246 -5.39 36.65 -18.84
N ALA A 247 -4.41 37.49 -18.47
CA ALA A 247 -4.67 38.91 -18.29
C ALA A 247 -4.50 39.63 -19.66
N PRO A 248 -5.52 40.34 -20.19
CA PRO A 248 -5.34 41.11 -21.41
C PRO A 248 -4.36 42.25 -21.15
N ARG A 249 -3.32 42.36 -21.99
CA ARG A 249 -2.54 43.58 -22.11
C ARG A 249 -3.48 44.68 -22.63
N LEU A 250 -3.90 45.58 -21.76
CA LEU A 250 -4.44 46.86 -22.16
C LEU A 250 -3.32 47.65 -22.86
N LEU A 251 -3.43 47.75 -24.19
CA LEU A 251 -2.65 48.65 -25.02
C LEU A 251 -3.40 49.98 -25.14
N GLY A 252 -2.68 51.07 -24.87
CA GLY A 252 -2.75 52.38 -25.55
C GLY A 252 -4.09 53.07 -25.64
#